data_AF-A0A7R9WW30-F1
#
_entry.id   AF-A0A7R9WW30-F1
#
_cell.length_a   1.000
_cell.length_b   1.000
_cell.length_c   1.000
_cell.angle_alpha   90.00
_cell.angle_beta   90.00
_cell.angle_gamma   90.00
#
_symmetry.space_group_name_H-M   'P 1'
#
loop_
_entity.id
_entity.type
_entity.pdbx_description
1 polymer ?
#
loop_
_entity_poly.entity_id
_entity_poly.type
_entity_poly.pdbx_seq_one_letter_code
_entity_poly.pdbx_strand_id
1 'polypeptide(L)'
;MHPLVRDLYKRVILVGKDYPLGMDYVRKHWKKAIFDKTNCPSCYAEAASAAEATGLQPHHVRQRDANRGEADGSAADIGGSPSMRTTSPAMSKQCEKEIRLAVGRGRYMVREMHGFIQFKRYRAMKKRYGGGASSS
;
A
#
# COMPACT_ATOMS: atom_id res chain seq x y z
N MET A 1 0.89 3.81 -8.17
CA MET A 1 0.99 2.57 -7.35
C MET A 1 0.47 1.40 -8.17
N HIS A 2 1.27 0.33 -8.31
CA HIS A 2 0.90 -0.85 -9.12
C HIS A 2 -0.41 -1.51 -8.64
N PRO A 3 -1.32 -1.96 -9.53
CA PRO A 3 -2.65 -2.45 -9.15
C PRO A 3 -2.62 -3.64 -8.18
N LEU A 4 -1.66 -4.56 -8.35
CA LEU A 4 -1.48 -5.71 -7.43
C LEU A 4 -1.11 -5.26 -6.01
N VAL A 5 -0.29 -4.22 -5.87
CA VAL A 5 0.12 -3.69 -4.57
C VAL A 5 -1.07 -3.00 -3.90
N ARG A 6 -1.89 -2.29 -4.69
CA ARG A 6 -3.12 -1.65 -4.20
C ARG A 6 -4.13 -2.69 -3.71
N ASP A 7 -4.33 -3.79 -4.46
CA ASP A 7 -5.17 -4.92 -4.04
C ASP A 7 -4.68 -5.54 -2.73
N LEU A 8 -3.37 -5.80 -2.63
CA LEU A 8 -2.76 -6.31 -1.40
C LEU A 8 -3.02 -5.37 -0.22
N TYR A 9 -2.80 -4.07 -0.37
CA TYR A 9 -3.04 -3.10 0.70
C TYR A 9 -4.52 -3.09 1.14
N LYS A 10 -5.47 -3.16 0.21
CA LYS A 10 -6.89 -3.27 0.56
C LYS A 10 -7.17 -4.50 1.41
N ARG A 11 -6.64 -5.66 1.03
CA ARG A 11 -6.81 -6.91 1.80
C ARG A 11 -6.23 -6.79 3.21
N VAL A 12 -5.04 -6.23 3.33
CA VAL A 12 -4.39 -5.96 4.62
C VAL A 12 -5.27 -5.09 5.52
N ILE A 13 -5.84 -4.01 4.98
CA ILE A 13 -6.72 -3.12 5.74
C ILE A 13 -8.01 -3.81 6.16
N LEU A 14 -8.55 -4.71 5.34
CA LEU A 14 -9.72 -5.51 5.71
C LEU A 14 -9.41 -6.45 6.88
N VAL A 15 -8.33 -7.22 6.80
CA VAL A 15 -7.91 -8.14 7.87
C VAL A 15 -7.46 -7.40 9.13
N GLY A 16 -6.85 -6.22 8.94
CA GLY A 16 -6.36 -5.39 10.03
C GLY A 16 -7.46 -4.93 11.00
N LYS A 17 -8.72 -4.85 10.55
CA LYS A 17 -9.86 -4.44 11.40
C LYS A 17 -10.06 -5.38 12.58
N ASP A 18 -9.81 -6.66 12.37
CA ASP A 18 -9.93 -7.73 13.36
C ASP A 18 -8.59 -8.06 14.04
N TYR A 19 -7.50 -7.38 13.68
CA TYR A 19 -6.18 -7.67 14.19
C TYR A 19 -6.04 -7.18 15.64
N PRO A 20 -5.51 -7.99 16.58
CA PRO A 20 -5.58 -7.70 18.01
C PRO A 20 -4.78 -6.49 18.47
N LEU A 21 -3.78 -6.05 17.70
CA LEU A 21 -3.03 -4.80 17.98
C LEU A 21 -3.68 -3.55 17.38
N GLY A 22 -4.82 -3.71 16.71
CA GLY A 22 -5.59 -2.63 16.11
C GLY A 22 -5.09 -2.17 14.74
N MET A 23 -5.91 -1.32 14.12
CA MET A 23 -5.72 -0.86 12.74
C MET A 23 -4.49 0.04 12.56
N ASP A 24 -4.16 0.88 13.54
CA ASP A 24 -3.04 1.81 13.44
C ASP A 24 -1.70 1.08 13.40
N TYR A 25 -1.58 0.00 14.20
CA TYR A 25 -0.42 -0.89 14.16
C TYR A 25 -0.25 -1.48 12.75
N VAL A 26 -1.33 -2.06 12.20
CA VAL A 26 -1.30 -2.69 10.87
C VAL A 26 -0.93 -1.66 9.79
N ARG A 27 -1.58 -0.50 9.78
CA ARG A 27 -1.32 0.56 8.80
C ARG A 27 0.12 1.03 8.83
N LYS A 28 0.67 1.29 10.02
CA LYS A 28 2.06 1.75 10.19
C LYS A 28 3.06 0.75 9.60
N HIS A 29 2.94 -0.52 9.95
CA HIS A 29 3.89 -1.55 9.54
C HIS A 29 3.76 -1.90 8.06
N TRP A 30 2.54 -2.04 7.56
CA TRP A 30 2.33 -2.36 6.14
C TRP A 30 2.65 -1.21 5.21
N LYS A 31 2.42 0.05 5.62
CA LYS A 31 2.89 1.20 4.85
C LYS A 31 4.42 1.18 4.74
N LYS A 32 5.13 0.93 5.85
CA LYS A 32 6.59 0.81 5.81
C LYS A 32 7.04 -0.34 4.89
N ALA A 33 6.43 -1.51 5.04
CA ALA A 33 6.80 -2.69 4.27
C ALA A 33 6.54 -2.52 2.77
N ILE A 34 5.39 -1.98 2.36
CA ILE A 34 5.04 -1.82 0.94
C ILE A 34 5.96 -0.83 0.22
N PHE A 35 6.35 0.25 0.91
CA PHE A 35 7.21 1.30 0.34
C PHE A 35 8.71 1.02 0.55
N ASP A 36 9.08 -0.17 1.02
CA ASP A 36 10.48 -0.55 1.13
C ASP A 36 11.13 -0.64 -0.26
N LYS A 37 12.28 0.01 -0.40
CA LYS A 37 13.04 0.06 -1.65
C LYS A 37 13.57 -1.31 -2.06
N THR A 38 13.79 -2.19 -1.08
CA THR A 38 14.29 -3.56 -1.30
C THR A 38 13.29 -4.49 -1.99
N ASN A 39 11.99 -4.15 -2.00
CA ASN A 39 10.97 -5.00 -2.62
C ASN A 39 11.00 -4.99 -4.15
N CYS A 40 11.49 -3.91 -4.75
CA CYS A 40 11.62 -3.75 -6.18
C CYS A 40 12.79 -2.83 -6.50
N PRO A 41 14.04 -3.30 -6.34
CA PRO A 41 15.22 -2.48 -6.62
C PRO A 41 15.21 -1.91 -8.05
N SER A 42 14.73 -2.69 -9.03
CA SER A 42 14.64 -2.21 -10.41
C SER A 42 13.66 -1.04 -10.57
N CYS A 43 12.51 -1.06 -9.89
CA CYS A 43 11.56 0.06 -9.87
C CYS A 43 12.21 1.37 -9.40
N TYR A 44 13.04 1.30 -8.36
CA TYR A 44 13.67 2.48 -7.76
C TYR A 44 14.95 2.90 -8.47
N ALA A 45 15.69 1.95 -9.06
CA ALA A 45 16.87 2.24 -9.87
C ALA A 45 16.48 2.96 -11.17
N GLU A 46 15.43 2.51 -11.87
CA GLU A 46 14.88 3.19 -13.05
C GLU A 46 14.35 4.58 -12.70
N ALA A 47 13.73 4.75 -11.53
CA ALA A 47 13.26 6.05 -11.07
C ALA A 47 14.42 7.00 -10.70
N ALA A 48 15.51 6.48 -10.12
CA ALA A 48 16.69 7.26 -9.78
C ALA A 48 17.43 7.72 -11.04
N SER A 49 17.62 6.84 -12.03
CA SER A 49 18.26 7.21 -13.30
C SER A 49 17.42 8.22 -14.09
N ALA A 50 16.08 8.12 -14.03
CA ALA A 50 15.19 9.12 -14.63
C ALA A 50 15.25 10.49 -13.91
N ALA A 51 15.43 10.51 -12.59
CA ALA A 51 15.58 11.74 -11.82
C ALA A 51 16.94 12.43 -12.07
N GLU A 52 18.01 11.65 -12.21
CA GLU A 52 19.35 12.15 -12.53
C GLU A 52 19.40 12.76 -13.94
N ALA A 53 18.68 12.17 -14.91
CA ALA A 53 18.53 12.71 -16.26
C ALA A 53 17.75 14.04 -16.33
N THR A 54 16.98 14.39 -15.30
CA THR A 54 16.20 15.65 -15.24
C THR A 54 16.83 16.73 -14.37
N GLY A 55 17.96 16.46 -13.71
CA GLY A 55 18.74 17.46 -12.97
C GLY A 55 18.03 18.09 -11.76
N LEU A 56 16.85 17.62 -11.36
CA LEU A 56 16.14 18.13 -10.19
C LEU A 56 16.40 17.27 -8.95
N GLN A 57 17.16 17.84 -8.01
CA GLN A 57 17.40 17.27 -6.69
C GLN A 57 16.09 17.07 -5.91
N PRO A 58 15.86 15.90 -5.26
CA PRO A 58 14.65 15.65 -4.49
C PRO A 58 14.84 16.02 -3.01
N HIS A 59 14.73 17.31 -2.68
CA HIS A 59 14.38 17.75 -1.33
C HIS A 59 13.69 19.12 -1.39
N HIS A 60 12.69 19.33 -0.52
CA HIS A 60 11.73 20.44 -0.44
C HIS A 60 10.46 20.31 -1.30
N VAL A 61 9.57 19.41 -0.88
CA VAL A 61 8.13 19.66 -1.03
C VAL A 61 7.51 19.75 0.35
N ARG A 62 7.33 21.00 0.80
CA ARG A 62 6.06 21.59 1.28
C ARG A 62 6.28 22.59 2.43
N GLN A 63 6.81 23.77 2.12
CA GLN A 63 6.37 24.98 2.83
C GLN A 63 5.19 25.53 2.04
N ARG A 64 4.02 25.55 2.69
CA ARG A 64 2.84 26.25 2.17
C ARG A 64 3.09 27.73 2.41
N ASP A 65 3.54 28.43 1.38
CA ASP A 65 3.47 29.88 1.38
C ASP A 65 2.02 30.28 1.13
N ALA A 66 1.41 30.74 2.22
CA ALA A 66 0.13 31.42 2.25
C ALA A 66 0.32 32.80 1.61
N ASN A 67 0.16 32.89 0.29
CA ASN A 67 -0.26 34.13 -0.38
C ASN A 67 -0.61 33.86 -1.84
N ARG A 68 -1.91 33.82 -2.15
CA ARG A 68 -2.38 34.22 -3.48
C ARG A 68 -3.79 34.77 -3.35
N GLY A 69 -3.86 36.10 -3.43
CA GLY A 69 -5.10 36.85 -3.52
C GLY A 69 -5.90 36.52 -4.77
N GLU A 70 -7.13 37.00 -4.72
CA GLU A 70 -8.14 37.04 -5.75
C GLU A 70 -7.60 37.45 -7.12
N ALA A 71 -8.01 36.68 -8.13
CA ALA A 71 -8.24 37.16 -9.50
C ALA A 71 -9.33 36.28 -10.12
N ASP A 72 -10.54 36.82 -10.01
CA ASP A 72 -11.67 36.73 -10.92
C ASP A 72 -11.34 36.55 -12.42
N GLY A 73 -12.24 35.85 -13.12
CA GLY A 73 -12.57 36.22 -14.49
C GLY A 73 -12.40 35.18 -15.59
N SER A 74 -13.56 34.70 -16.04
CA SER A 74 -13.90 34.35 -17.44
C SER A 74 -13.74 32.90 -17.90
N ALA A 75 -14.92 32.31 -18.09
CA ALA A 75 -15.21 31.11 -18.82
C ALA A 75 -15.01 31.28 -20.34
N ALA A 76 -14.42 30.28 -20.98
CA ALA A 76 -14.78 29.79 -22.32
C ALA A 76 -13.95 28.52 -22.61
N ASP A 77 -14.52 27.60 -23.39
CA ASP A 77 -13.89 26.43 -24.00
C ASP A 77 -13.54 25.22 -23.11
N ILE A 78 -14.52 24.32 -22.92
CA ILE A 78 -14.22 22.89 -22.73
C ILE A 78 -14.67 22.15 -23.98
N GLY A 79 -13.86 22.28 -25.03
CA GLY A 79 -13.73 21.24 -26.04
C GLY A 79 -13.31 19.95 -25.34
N GLY A 80 -14.11 18.90 -25.52
CA GLY A 80 -13.85 17.56 -24.99
C GLY A 80 -12.49 17.05 -25.45
N SER A 81 -11.48 17.23 -24.60
CA SER A 81 -10.15 16.66 -24.82
C SER A 81 -10.25 15.14 -24.73
N PRO A 82 -9.66 14.39 -25.69
CA PRO A 82 -9.68 12.94 -25.66
C PRO A 82 -9.04 12.50 -24.34
N SER A 83 -9.77 11.67 -23.58
CA SER A 83 -9.22 10.93 -22.46
C SER A 83 -8.12 10.03 -23.01
N MET A 84 -6.91 10.58 -23.10
CA MET A 84 -5.70 9.81 -23.23
C MET A 84 -5.64 8.98 -21.96
N ARG A 85 -6.14 7.75 -22.06
CA ARG A 85 -5.68 6.64 -21.25
C ARG A 85 -4.17 6.67 -21.41
N THR A 86 -3.49 7.32 -20.47
CA THR A 86 -2.04 7.28 -20.33
C THR A 86 -1.71 5.81 -20.20
N THR A 87 -1.35 5.17 -21.31
CA THR A 87 -0.71 3.89 -21.30
C THR A 87 0.59 4.14 -20.57
N SER A 88 0.58 3.85 -19.27
CA SER A 88 1.75 3.91 -18.41
C SER A 88 2.90 3.23 -19.16
N PRO A 89 4.09 3.82 -19.21
CA PRO A 89 5.23 3.21 -19.90
C PRO A 89 5.35 1.77 -19.42
N ALA A 90 5.43 0.84 -20.36
CA ALA A 90 5.50 -0.58 -20.07
C ALA A 90 6.67 -0.81 -19.11
N MET A 91 6.37 -1.06 -17.84
CA MET A 91 7.39 -1.29 -16.81
C MET A 91 8.31 -2.42 -17.26
N SER A 92 9.58 -2.39 -16.86
CA SER A 92 10.50 -3.46 -17.26
C SER A 92 10.01 -4.83 -16.79
N LYS A 93 10.24 -5.87 -17.60
CA LYS A 93 9.84 -7.25 -17.27
C LYS A 93 10.42 -7.72 -15.93
N GLN A 94 11.59 -7.20 -15.55
CA GLN A 94 12.24 -7.51 -14.28
C GLN A 94 11.51 -6.86 -13.10
N CYS A 95 11.19 -5.58 -13.21
CA CYS A 95 10.37 -4.85 -12.26
C CYS A 95 9.02 -5.53 -12.01
N GLU A 96 8.36 -5.99 -13.07
CA GLU A 96 7.10 -6.71 -12.93
C GLU A 96 7.26 -8.03 -12.13
N LYS A 97 8.34 -8.79 -12.37
CA LYS A 97 8.64 -10.02 -11.60
C LYS A 97 8.89 -9.72 -10.12
N GLU A 98 9.67 -8.69 -9.82
CA GLU A 98 9.98 -8.27 -8.45
C GLU A 98 8.71 -7.86 -7.68
N ILE A 99 7.85 -7.05 -8.31
CA ILE A 99 6.55 -6.66 -7.74
C ILE A 99 5.70 -7.90 -7.47
N ARG A 100 5.60 -8.84 -8.43
CA ARG A 100 4.81 -10.08 -8.25
C ARG A 100 5.34 -10.91 -7.08
N LEU A 101 6.66 -11.04 -6.94
CA LEU A 101 7.29 -11.76 -5.85
C LEU A 101 7.05 -11.09 -4.48
N ALA A 102 7.21 -9.76 -4.41
CA ALA A 102 6.95 -9.00 -3.19
C ALA A 102 5.47 -9.04 -2.79
N VAL A 103 4.55 -8.93 -3.76
CA VAL A 103 3.11 -9.08 -3.51
C VAL A 103 2.76 -10.49 -3.07
N GLY A 104 3.41 -11.52 -3.64
CA GLY A 104 3.26 -12.91 -3.22
C GLY A 104 3.61 -13.10 -1.74
N ARG A 105 4.75 -12.56 -1.31
CA ARG A 105 5.15 -12.53 0.12
C ARG A 105 4.13 -11.80 0.99
N GLY A 106 3.62 -10.64 0.55
CA GLY A 106 2.56 -9.93 1.25
C GLY A 106 1.28 -10.75 1.37
N ARG A 107 0.84 -11.42 0.30
CA ARG A 107 -0.36 -12.28 0.33
C ARG A 107 -0.21 -13.44 1.32
N TYR A 108 0.98 -14.02 1.42
CA TYR A 108 1.28 -15.01 2.45
C TYR A 108 1.07 -14.43 3.85
N MET A 109 1.63 -13.26 4.14
CA MET A 109 1.48 -12.60 5.45
C MET A 109 0.02 -12.28 5.80
N VAL A 110 -0.81 -11.92 4.82
CA VAL A 110 -2.26 -11.72 5.07
C VAL A 110 -2.93 -13.03 5.51
N ARG A 111 -2.54 -14.19 4.96
CA ARG A 111 -3.06 -15.49 5.43
C ARG A 111 -2.63 -15.80 6.86
N GLU A 112 -1.38 -15.50 7.21
CA GLU A 112 -0.89 -15.64 8.59
C GLU A 112 -1.66 -14.74 9.57
N MET A 113 -1.97 -13.51 9.16
CA MET A 113 -2.81 -12.61 9.96
C MET A 113 -4.20 -13.22 10.23
N HIS A 114 -4.83 -13.81 9.21
CA HIS A 114 -6.09 -14.54 9.40
C HIS A 114 -5.93 -15.70 10.39
N GLY A 115 -4.89 -16.51 10.24
CA GLY A 115 -4.60 -17.62 11.14
C GLY A 115 -4.45 -17.16 12.58
N PHE A 116 -3.71 -16.08 12.82
CA PHE A 116 -3.53 -15.51 14.15
C PHE A 116 -4.81 -14.98 14.77
N ILE A 117 -5.65 -14.30 13.98
CA ILE A 117 -6.97 -13.82 14.42
C ILE A 117 -7.85 -15.01 14.81
N GLN A 118 -7.93 -16.04 13.97
CA GLN A 118 -8.70 -17.25 14.27
C GLN A 118 -8.18 -17.98 15.50
N PHE A 119 -6.86 -18.06 15.67
CA PHE A 119 -6.26 -18.67 16.84
C PHE A 119 -6.59 -17.94 18.14
N LYS A 120 -6.60 -16.61 18.13
CA LYS A 120 -7.05 -15.80 19.28
C LYS A 120 -8.53 -16.02 19.58
N ARG A 121 -9.39 -16.04 18.56
CA ARG A 121 -10.83 -16.35 18.71
C ARG A 121 -11.04 -17.74 19.28
N TYR A 122 -10.32 -18.74 18.77
CA TYR A 122 -10.36 -20.11 19.27
C TYR A 122 -9.90 -20.20 20.73
N ARG A 123 -8.79 -19.55 21.11
CA ARG A 123 -8.34 -19.50 22.51
C ARG A 123 -9.39 -18.90 23.45
N ALA A 124 -10.05 -17.83 23.03
CA ALA A 124 -11.11 -17.20 23.81
C ALA A 124 -12.31 -18.15 23.98
N MET A 125 -12.71 -18.85 22.92
CA MET A 125 -13.77 -19.85 22.94
C MET A 125 -13.40 -21.04 23.86
N LYS A 126 -12.20 -21.61 23.68
CA LYS A 126 -11.71 -22.73 24.50
C LYS A 126 -11.66 -22.40 25.99
N LYS A 127 -11.37 -21.15 26.37
CA LYS A 127 -11.41 -20.72 27.78
C LYS A 127 -12.83 -20.77 28.36
N ARG A 128 -13.86 -20.50 27.55
CA ARG A 128 -15.26 -20.48 27.99
C ARG A 128 -15.90 -21.86 28.03
N TYR A 129 -15.54 -22.73 27.08
CA TYR A 129 -16.23 -24.01 26.88
C TYR A 129 -15.34 -25.25 27.11
N GLY A 130 -14.01 -25.08 27.20
CA GLY A 130 -13.05 -26.20 27.31
C GLY A 130 -12.69 -26.61 28.73
N GLY A 131 -13.27 -26.00 29.77
CA GLY A 131 -13.01 -26.31 31.18
C GLY A 131 -13.89 -27.41 31.80
N GLY A 132 -14.79 -28.02 31.02
CA GLY A 132 -15.75 -29.02 31.52
C GLY A 132 -15.32 -30.49 31.43
N ALA A 133 -14.04 -30.78 31.12
CA ALA A 133 -13.58 -32.16 30.86
C ALA A 133 -12.81 -32.81 32.05
N SER A 134 -12.98 -32.30 33.28
CA SER A 134 -12.31 -32.87 34.47
C SER A 134 -13.20 -32.82 35.72
N SER A 135 -14.42 -33.32 35.61
CA SER A 135 -15.25 -33.64 36.77
C SER A 135 -15.90 -35.01 36.57
N SER A 136 -15.10 -36.06 36.73
CA SER A 136 -15.54 -37.44 36.90
C SER A 136 -14.50 -38.15 37.76
#